data_AF-A0A7G2CEC5-F1
#
_entry.id   AF-A0A7G2CEC5-F1
#
_cell.length_a   1.000
_cell.length_b   1.000
_cell.length_c   1.000
_cell.angle_alpha   90.00
_cell.angle_beta   90.00
_cell.angle_gamma   90.00
#
_symmetry.space_group_name_H-M   'P 1'
#
loop_
_entity.id
_entity.type
_entity.pdbx_description
1 polymer ?
#
loop_
_entity_poly.entity_id
_entity_poly.type
_entity_poly.pdbx_seq_one_letter_code
_entity_poly.pdbx_strand_id
1 'polypeptide(L)'
;MSAQFTKFLEERYTRPVVVVTASPAAERSSNKNGLDVVHLLRPFSVHDGTAYAHIGERSENYAVRHFGVRLVRPTCVREAGEDEIYRYLIRSLKTTAPMDLAYGEQLDRSVQELMTPPASAATQVSAGGPLPRPVRLTSSNALTGLLDRSHPAWHSRFMKDISFLTRCAPFDTLDHPIGIISVASTAEAGGIEGCLQVLQTQVRLAAEVRAGLHSMDSEMHKYFILLHDVTDPASPSNEVARDMLRAAQQRFSSNSVALVRINSVDNPRDHKCMDPSPFMEANQPCYDVPSAAAARQYEEEQQAAATALEPVESNASLTSLVSTSTTMIGSVPNSRYLRYHGVHGHFGKWDNQTPKVTGCCLSPQDIQELRTTMNYYLTQALLRHVERRLRAMDIVVEEKRTTTLGRVAAWLKGRTRPSPS
;
A
#
# COMPACT_ATOMS: atom_id res chain seq x y z
N MET A 1 -16.77 2.22 20.51
CA MET A 1 -15.74 2.11 19.47
C MET A 1 -15.30 3.52 19.11
N SER A 2 -13.99 3.81 19.13
CA SER A 2 -13.48 5.16 18.83
C SER A 2 -13.74 5.51 17.36
N ALA A 3 -13.98 6.79 17.04
CA ALA A 3 -14.17 7.26 15.67
C ALA A 3 -12.99 6.91 14.75
N GLN A 4 -11.79 6.78 15.31
CA GLN A 4 -10.58 6.37 14.60
C GLN A 4 -10.64 4.91 14.15
N PHE A 5 -11.21 4.01 14.96
CA PHE A 5 -11.35 2.60 14.61
C PHE A 5 -12.40 2.39 13.51
N THR A 6 -13.52 3.11 13.57
CA THR A 6 -14.54 3.08 12.49
C THR A 6 -13.95 3.57 11.18
N LYS A 7 -13.23 4.70 11.19
CA LYS A 7 -12.53 5.22 10.00
C LYS A 7 -11.51 4.22 9.45
N PHE A 8 -10.74 3.57 10.33
CA PHE A 8 -9.78 2.55 9.93
C PHE A 8 -10.45 1.35 9.25
N LEU A 9 -11.57 0.86 9.79
CA LEU A 9 -12.32 -0.22 9.16
C LEU A 9 -12.92 0.19 7.82
N GLU A 10 -13.52 1.39 7.75
CA GLU A 10 -14.05 1.95 6.50
C GLU A 10 -12.97 2.03 5.41
N GLU A 11 -11.77 2.51 5.74
CA GLU A 11 -10.62 2.53 4.83
C GLU A 11 -10.27 1.11 4.32
N ARG A 12 -10.39 0.09 5.17
CA ARG A 12 -10.05 -1.29 4.80
C ARG A 12 -11.07 -1.93 3.86
N TYR A 13 -12.36 -1.67 4.08
CA TYR A 13 -13.45 -2.14 3.21
C TYR A 13 -13.51 -1.40 1.87
N THR A 14 -13.23 -0.10 1.87
CA THR A 14 -13.29 0.73 0.65
C THR A 14 -12.02 0.65 -0.20
N ARG A 15 -10.94 0.04 0.32
CA ARG A 15 -9.64 -0.06 -0.34
C ARG A 15 -9.14 -1.50 -0.38
N PRO A 16 -9.66 -2.33 -1.28
CA PRO A 16 -9.15 -3.68 -1.46
C PRO A 16 -7.68 -3.70 -1.93
N VAL A 17 -7.01 -4.84 -1.74
CA VAL A 17 -5.60 -5.00 -2.11
C VAL A 17 -5.47 -5.29 -3.60
N VAL A 18 -4.47 -4.66 -4.22
CA VAL A 18 -4.09 -4.88 -5.62
C VAL A 18 -2.59 -5.09 -5.70
N VAL A 19 -2.18 -6.18 -6.36
CA VAL A 19 -0.77 -6.51 -6.56
C VAL A 19 -0.23 -5.74 -7.76
N VAL A 20 0.95 -5.17 -7.64
CA VAL A 20 1.61 -4.47 -8.74
C VAL A 20 2.89 -5.21 -9.11
N THR A 21 2.97 -5.66 -10.36
CA THR A 21 4.17 -6.28 -10.94
C THR A 21 4.74 -5.34 -11.98
N ALA A 22 6.01 -4.99 -11.88
CA ALA A 22 6.68 -4.15 -12.86
C ALA A 22 7.86 -4.89 -13.49
N SER A 23 8.18 -4.54 -14.73
CA SER A 23 9.36 -5.06 -15.40
C SER A 23 10.62 -4.35 -14.91
N PRO A 24 11.80 -4.98 -15.00
CA PRO A 24 13.05 -4.31 -14.64
C PRO A 24 13.30 -3.01 -15.41
N ALA A 25 12.87 -2.93 -16.67
CA ALA A 25 12.97 -1.68 -17.43
C ALA A 25 12.01 -0.60 -16.91
N ALA A 26 10.77 -0.95 -16.55
CA ALA A 26 9.81 0.01 -15.98
C ALA A 26 10.28 0.54 -14.60
N GLU A 27 10.87 -0.33 -13.78
CA GLU A 27 11.47 0.07 -12.51
C GLU A 27 12.66 1.00 -12.73
N ARG A 28 13.53 0.76 -13.70
CA ARG A 28 14.65 1.67 -14.03
C ARG A 28 14.16 3.06 -14.42
N SER A 29 13.12 3.16 -15.25
CA SER A 29 12.54 4.45 -15.64
C SER A 29 11.94 5.20 -14.45
N SER A 30 11.29 4.50 -13.53
CA SER A 30 10.71 5.11 -12.32
C SER A 30 11.78 5.55 -11.32
N ASN A 31 12.84 4.73 -11.18
CA ASN A 31 13.96 4.97 -10.25
C ASN A 31 14.73 6.26 -10.54
N LYS A 32 14.65 6.81 -11.76
CA LYS A 32 15.15 8.16 -12.08
C LYS A 32 14.57 9.24 -11.15
N ASN A 33 13.41 9.00 -10.54
CA ASN A 33 12.71 9.90 -9.62
C ASN A 33 12.84 9.51 -8.13
N GLY A 34 13.65 8.50 -7.80
CA GLY A 34 13.73 7.98 -6.43
C GLY A 34 12.51 7.18 -6.01
N LEU A 35 11.77 6.65 -6.99
CA LEU A 35 10.50 5.94 -6.81
C LEU A 35 10.57 4.61 -7.58
N ASP A 36 10.05 3.55 -6.98
CA ASP A 36 9.67 2.34 -7.72
C ASP A 36 8.31 2.57 -8.38
N VAL A 37 7.92 1.71 -9.32
CA VAL A 37 6.61 1.79 -9.99
C VAL A 37 5.46 1.78 -8.98
N VAL A 38 5.56 0.94 -7.93
CA VAL A 38 4.54 0.92 -6.86
C VAL A 38 4.50 2.26 -6.12
N HIS A 39 5.66 2.88 -5.86
CA HIS A 39 5.74 4.17 -5.19
C HIS A 39 5.15 5.30 -6.04
N LEU A 40 5.35 5.22 -7.37
CA LEU A 40 4.83 6.17 -8.34
C LEU A 40 3.29 6.17 -8.39
N LEU A 41 2.65 5.00 -8.30
CA LEU A 41 1.20 4.86 -8.43
C LEU A 41 0.43 5.13 -7.14
N ARG A 42 1.02 4.86 -5.96
CA ARG A 42 0.34 4.94 -4.65
C ARG A 42 -0.33 6.29 -4.33
N PRO A 43 0.24 7.47 -4.66
CA PRO A 43 -0.43 8.75 -4.42
C PRO A 43 -1.80 8.89 -5.09
N PHE A 44 -2.03 8.15 -6.17
CA PHE A 44 -3.27 8.18 -6.95
C PHE A 44 -4.13 6.94 -6.74
N SER A 45 -3.85 6.15 -5.70
CA SER A 45 -4.56 4.91 -5.40
C SER A 45 -5.93 5.12 -4.75
N VAL A 46 -6.31 6.35 -4.42
CA VAL A 46 -7.61 6.71 -3.84
C VAL A 46 -8.30 7.68 -4.77
N HIS A 47 -9.58 7.42 -5.05
CA HIS A 47 -10.43 8.33 -5.80
C HIS A 47 -10.92 9.47 -4.88
N ASP A 48 -10.65 10.71 -5.27
CA ASP A 48 -11.05 11.90 -4.51
C ASP A 48 -12.58 12.13 -4.50
N GLY A 49 -13.29 11.57 -5.47
CA GLY A 49 -14.74 11.75 -5.64
C GLY A 49 -15.61 10.66 -5.01
N THR A 50 -16.90 10.72 -5.34
CA THR A 50 -17.85 9.64 -5.03
C THR A 50 -17.99 8.75 -6.26
N ALA A 51 -17.66 7.47 -6.10
CA ALA A 51 -17.93 6.46 -7.11
C ALA A 51 -19.34 5.89 -6.90
N TYR A 52 -19.96 5.37 -7.96
CA TYR A 52 -21.31 4.81 -7.90
C TYR A 52 -21.29 3.37 -8.36
N ALA A 53 -21.74 2.46 -7.50
CA ALA A 53 -21.80 1.02 -7.76
C ALA A 53 -23.24 0.54 -7.98
N HIS A 54 -23.44 -0.35 -8.96
CA HIS A 54 -24.77 -0.82 -9.38
C HIS A 54 -25.01 -2.27 -8.93
N ILE A 55 -25.10 -2.54 -7.64
CA ILE A 55 -25.05 -3.94 -7.14
C ILE A 55 -26.42 -4.65 -7.23
N GLY A 56 -27.55 -3.92 -7.33
CA GLY A 56 -28.90 -4.50 -7.35
C GLY A 56 -29.57 -4.66 -8.73
N GLU A 57 -30.65 -5.44 -8.76
CA GLU A 57 -31.56 -5.63 -9.91
C GLU A 57 -32.48 -4.42 -10.12
N ARG A 58 -32.71 -3.64 -9.06
CA ARG A 58 -33.33 -2.32 -9.11
C ARG A 58 -32.23 -1.28 -9.20
N SER A 59 -32.44 -0.25 -10.01
CA SER A 59 -31.55 0.87 -10.37
C SER A 59 -31.05 1.76 -9.22
N GLU A 60 -30.85 1.20 -8.03
CA GLU A 60 -30.26 1.87 -6.87
C GLU A 60 -28.73 1.93 -7.04
N ASN A 61 -28.23 3.17 -7.10
CA ASN A 61 -26.80 3.44 -7.15
C ASN A 61 -26.25 3.57 -5.73
N TYR A 62 -25.34 2.68 -5.34
CA TYR A 62 -24.63 2.80 -4.07
C TYR A 62 -23.49 3.79 -4.21
N ALA A 63 -23.55 4.87 -3.44
CA ALA A 63 -22.47 5.86 -3.37
C ALA A 63 -21.31 5.31 -2.53
N VAL A 64 -20.19 5.02 -3.17
CA VAL A 64 -18.94 4.59 -2.54
C VAL A 64 -18.01 5.79 -2.46
N ARG A 65 -17.93 6.39 -1.27
CA ARG A 65 -17.02 7.50 -0.99
C ARG A 65 -15.60 6.98 -0.78
N HIS A 66 -14.61 7.69 -1.31
CA HIS A 66 -13.18 7.39 -1.10
C HIS A 66 -12.77 5.97 -1.51
N PHE A 67 -13.43 5.42 -2.54
CA PHE A 67 -13.03 4.15 -3.12
C PHE A 67 -11.57 4.22 -3.57
N GLY A 68 -10.79 3.21 -3.26
CA GLY A 68 -9.39 3.19 -3.60
C GLY A 68 -8.84 1.78 -3.60
N VAL A 69 -7.52 1.66 -3.60
CA VAL A 69 -6.82 0.39 -3.53
C VAL A 69 -5.58 0.51 -2.66
N ARG A 70 -5.17 -0.61 -2.08
CA ARG A 70 -3.87 -0.75 -1.42
C ARG A 70 -2.93 -1.47 -2.37
N LEU A 71 -1.99 -0.72 -2.95
CA LEU A 71 -1.01 -1.26 -3.89
C LEU A 71 0.15 -1.93 -3.15
N VAL A 72 0.35 -3.22 -3.42
CA VAL A 72 1.36 -4.05 -2.78
C VAL A 72 2.23 -4.76 -3.81
N ARG A 73 3.47 -5.07 -3.42
CA ARG A 73 4.37 -5.89 -4.22
C ARG A 73 4.00 -7.37 -4.06
N PRO A 74 4.28 -8.22 -5.06
CA PRO A 74 4.03 -9.67 -5.00
C PRO A 74 4.67 -10.33 -3.78
N THR A 75 5.89 -9.91 -3.48
CA THR A 75 6.71 -10.37 -2.36
C THR A 75 6.21 -9.90 -0.99
N CYS A 76 5.34 -8.88 -0.94
CA CYS A 76 4.77 -8.35 0.29
C CYS A 76 3.33 -8.84 0.52
N VAL A 77 2.88 -9.84 -0.23
CA VAL A 77 1.60 -10.54 -0.03
C VAL A 77 1.82 -11.60 1.05
N ARG A 78 0.89 -11.67 2.01
CA ARG A 78 0.90 -12.50 3.25
C ARG A 78 1.57 -11.84 4.45
N GLU A 79 1.52 -12.56 5.57
CA GLU A 79 2.12 -12.15 6.82
C GLU A 79 3.65 -11.99 6.74
N ALA A 80 4.13 -10.89 7.30
CA ALA A 80 5.53 -10.65 7.57
C ALA A 80 6.04 -11.62 8.64
N GLY A 81 7.32 -11.94 8.60
CA GLY A 81 7.94 -12.79 9.63
C GLY A 81 7.99 -12.09 10.99
N GLU A 82 7.98 -12.85 12.09
CA GLU A 82 8.07 -12.30 13.45
C GLU A 82 9.28 -11.37 13.63
N ASP A 83 10.43 -11.74 13.07
CA ASP A 83 11.63 -10.92 13.13
C ASP A 83 11.47 -9.57 12.42
N GLU A 84 10.69 -9.51 11.33
CA GLU A 84 10.45 -8.28 10.57
C GLU A 84 9.51 -7.36 11.33
N ILE A 85 8.48 -7.93 11.97
CA ILE A 85 7.58 -7.20 12.86
C ILE A 85 8.37 -6.64 14.05
N TYR A 86 9.25 -7.43 14.66
CA TYR A 86 10.08 -6.99 15.78
C TYR A 86 11.04 -5.87 15.37
N ARG A 87 11.70 -5.99 14.21
CA ARG A 87 12.56 -4.93 13.67
C ARG A 87 11.76 -3.66 13.37
N TYR A 88 10.55 -3.80 12.83
CA TYR A 88 9.65 -2.68 12.57
C TYR A 88 9.27 -1.95 13.87
N LEU A 89 8.91 -2.71 14.91
CA LEU A 89 8.62 -2.18 16.23
C LEU A 89 9.82 -1.39 16.80
N ILE A 90 11.01 -1.99 16.81
CA ILE A 90 12.22 -1.32 17.29
C ILE A 90 12.49 -0.02 16.52
N ARG A 91 12.35 -0.05 15.19
CA ARG A 91 12.56 1.14 14.36
C ARG A 91 11.55 2.24 14.71
N SER A 92 10.28 1.89 14.80
CA SER A 92 9.20 2.82 15.17
C SER A 92 9.43 3.42 16.55
N LEU A 93 9.85 2.62 17.53
CA LEU A 93 10.23 3.08 18.86
C LEU A 93 11.42 4.04 18.79
N LYS A 94 12.49 3.71 18.07
CA LYS A 94 13.66 4.60 17.95
C LYS A 94 13.32 5.95 17.32
N THR A 95 12.42 5.98 16.34
CA THR A 95 12.05 7.22 15.65
C THR A 95 11.13 8.11 16.46
N THR A 96 10.30 7.53 17.33
CA THR A 96 9.18 8.25 17.96
C THR A 96 9.33 8.37 19.47
N ALA A 97 10.06 7.47 20.12
CA ALA A 97 10.29 7.49 21.57
C ALA A 97 10.88 8.82 22.08
N PRO A 98 11.83 9.51 21.41
CA PRO A 98 12.37 10.76 21.94
C PRO A 98 11.31 11.86 22.08
N MET A 99 10.38 11.94 21.11
CA MET A 99 9.29 12.92 21.12
C MET A 99 8.21 12.53 22.14
N ASP A 100 7.85 11.24 22.21
CA ASP A 100 6.81 10.76 23.12
C ASP A 100 7.27 10.71 24.59
N LEU A 101 8.56 10.46 24.86
CA LEU A 101 9.17 10.59 26.20
C LEU A 101 9.14 12.04 26.67
N ALA A 102 9.53 13.00 25.81
CA ALA A 102 9.43 14.42 26.11
C ALA A 102 7.98 14.86 26.35
N TYR A 103 7.01 14.25 25.65
CA TYR A 103 5.59 14.50 25.83
C TYR A 103 5.04 13.89 27.14
N GLY A 104 5.50 12.69 27.50
CA GLY A 104 5.21 12.03 28.78
C GLY A 104 5.68 12.87 29.96
N GLU A 105 6.90 13.40 29.91
CA GLU A 105 7.42 14.32 30.93
C GLU A 105 6.58 15.61 31.05
N GLN A 106 6.08 16.15 29.92
CA GLN A 106 5.18 17.30 29.94
C GLN A 106 3.82 16.96 30.54
N LEU A 107 3.30 15.76 30.28
CA LEU A 107 2.04 15.28 30.83
C LEU A 107 2.16 15.02 32.33
N ASP A 108 3.23 14.39 32.78
CA ASP A 108 3.54 14.18 34.20
C ASP A 108 3.69 15.51 34.94
N ARG A 109 4.37 16.51 34.34
CA ARG A 109 4.45 17.86 34.90
C ARG A 109 3.07 18.53 34.99
N SER A 110 2.24 18.39 33.95
CA SER A 110 0.88 18.95 33.94
C SER A 110 -0.03 18.28 34.98
N VAL A 111 0.09 16.96 35.14
CA VAL A 111 -0.64 16.19 36.18
C VAL A 111 -0.13 16.59 37.56
N GLN A 112 1.17 16.77 37.73
CA GLN A 112 1.75 17.22 38.99
C GLN A 112 1.27 18.63 39.36
N GLU A 113 1.22 19.56 38.40
CA GLU A 113 0.66 20.91 38.58
C GLU A 113 -0.82 20.89 38.96
N LEU A 114 -1.60 19.96 38.39
CA LEU A 114 -3.01 19.74 38.74
C LEU A 114 -3.20 19.11 40.13
N MET A 115 -2.24 18.29 40.56
CA MET A 115 -2.24 17.60 41.86
C MET A 115 -1.65 18.46 42.98
N THR A 116 -0.80 19.45 42.64
CA THR A 116 -0.29 20.43 43.60
C THR A 116 -1.37 21.48 43.89
N PRO A 117 -1.82 21.61 45.15
CA PRO A 117 -2.68 22.73 45.51
C PRO A 117 -1.93 24.05 45.28
N PRO A 118 -2.61 25.14 44.89
CA PRO A 118 -1.96 26.42 44.63
C PRO A 118 -1.15 26.84 45.86
N ALA A 119 0.13 27.10 45.67
CA ALA A 119 1.08 27.49 46.72
C ALA A 119 0.69 28.81 47.44
N SER A 120 -0.36 29.50 47.00
CA SER A 120 -0.96 30.62 47.71
C SER A 120 -1.97 30.23 48.80
N ALA A 121 -2.25 28.93 49.03
CA ALA A 121 -3.13 28.48 50.11
C ALA A 121 -2.40 28.14 51.43
N ALA A 122 -1.06 28.17 51.46
CA ALA A 122 -0.29 27.86 52.66
C ALA A 122 0.21 29.10 53.43
N THR A 123 -0.14 30.32 53.01
CA THR A 123 0.17 31.52 53.78
C THR A 123 -0.92 32.57 53.57
N GLN A 124 -2.03 32.42 54.29
CA GLN A 124 -2.70 33.48 55.05
C GLN A 124 -4.03 32.94 55.60
N VAL A 125 -3.98 32.54 56.87
CA VAL A 125 -5.16 32.51 57.72
C VAL A 125 -5.42 33.96 58.12
N SER A 126 -6.44 34.61 57.56
CA SER A 126 -7.25 35.56 58.31
C SER A 126 -8.61 35.83 57.64
N ALA A 127 -9.66 35.51 58.41
CA ALA A 127 -11.04 36.03 58.38
C ALA A 127 -11.88 35.92 57.09
N GLY A 128 -12.85 34.99 57.10
CA GLY A 128 -14.25 35.33 56.78
C GLY A 128 -14.84 35.02 55.40
N GLY A 129 -14.31 34.09 54.59
CA GLY A 129 -14.90 33.72 53.29
C GLY A 129 -15.12 32.20 53.12
N PRO A 130 -16.11 31.75 52.32
CA PRO A 130 -16.42 30.33 52.16
C PRO A 130 -15.25 29.59 51.48
N LEU A 131 -14.92 28.41 52.01
CA LEU A 131 -13.80 27.53 51.63
C LEU A 131 -13.56 27.44 50.11
N PRO A 132 -12.29 27.40 49.65
CA PRO A 132 -12.00 27.07 48.26
C PRO A 132 -12.40 25.60 48.04
N ARG A 133 -13.41 25.40 47.19
CA ARG A 133 -13.85 24.06 46.78
C ARG A 133 -12.68 23.33 46.09
N PRO A 134 -12.53 22.00 46.31
CA PRO A 134 -11.64 21.21 45.48
C PRO A 134 -12.04 21.39 44.01
N VAL A 135 -11.07 21.52 43.11
CA VAL A 135 -11.29 21.55 41.66
C VAL A 135 -11.94 20.22 41.29
N ARG A 136 -13.28 20.21 41.31
CA ARG A 136 -14.08 19.09 40.87
C ARG A 136 -13.97 19.13 39.35
N LEU A 137 -13.19 18.21 38.77
CA LEU A 137 -13.13 17.98 37.33
C LEU A 137 -14.53 17.53 36.87
N THR A 138 -15.42 18.48 36.58
CA THR A 138 -16.79 18.20 36.15
C THR A 138 -16.90 17.98 34.64
N SER A 139 -15.79 17.78 33.94
CA SER A 139 -15.82 17.44 32.52
C SER A 139 -15.21 16.06 32.30
N SER A 140 -16.06 15.08 32.02
CA SER A 140 -15.72 13.81 31.38
C SER A 140 -14.68 13.99 30.26
N ASN A 141 -14.75 15.10 29.53
CA ASN A 141 -13.84 15.47 28.45
C ASN A 141 -12.38 15.72 28.87
N ALA A 142 -12.12 16.19 30.10
CA ALA A 142 -10.74 16.44 30.55
C ALA A 142 -10.00 15.15 30.90
N LEU A 143 -10.70 14.21 31.56
CA LEU A 143 -10.18 12.89 31.90
C LEU A 143 -10.01 12.03 30.65
N THR A 144 -10.97 12.12 29.72
CA THR A 144 -10.87 11.49 28.39
C THR A 144 -9.72 12.08 27.58
N GLY A 145 -9.52 13.40 27.62
CA GLY A 145 -8.38 14.06 26.95
C GLY A 145 -7.02 13.70 27.55
N LEU A 146 -6.93 13.45 28.86
CA LEU A 146 -5.72 12.94 29.52
C LEU A 146 -5.44 11.47 29.18
N LEU A 147 -6.48 10.63 29.11
CA LEU A 147 -6.37 9.23 28.70
C LEU A 147 -6.05 9.06 27.20
N ASP A 148 -6.64 9.90 26.33
CA ASP A 148 -6.25 9.95 24.91
C ASP A 148 -4.81 10.44 24.73
N ARG A 149 -4.34 11.33 25.62
CA ARG A 149 -2.95 11.81 25.64
C ARG A 149 -1.96 10.84 26.30
N SER A 150 -2.43 9.86 27.10
CA SER A 150 -1.56 8.84 27.72
C SER A 150 -1.26 7.67 26.78
N HIS A 151 -1.94 7.57 25.63
CA HIS A 151 -1.59 6.62 24.58
C HIS A 151 -0.49 7.21 23.68
N PRO A 152 0.72 6.65 23.67
CA PRO A 152 1.80 7.14 22.81
C PRO A 152 1.41 7.05 21.34
N ALA A 153 1.72 8.08 20.55
CA ALA A 153 1.38 8.12 19.14
C ALA A 153 2.03 6.96 18.37
N TRP A 154 3.22 6.53 18.80
CA TRP A 154 3.90 5.36 18.24
C TRP A 154 3.08 4.06 18.40
N HIS A 155 2.37 3.88 19.52
CA HIS A 155 1.61 2.66 19.79
C HIS A 155 0.40 2.57 18.87
N SER A 156 -0.38 3.64 18.74
CA SER A 156 -1.53 3.68 17.82
C SER A 156 -1.09 3.49 16.36
N ARG A 157 0.05 4.07 15.98
CA ARG A 157 0.65 3.85 14.65
C ARG A 157 1.09 2.40 14.47
N PHE A 158 1.81 1.83 15.43
CA PHE A 158 2.26 0.44 15.38
C PHE A 158 1.10 -0.55 15.30
N MET A 159 0.03 -0.34 16.08
CA MET A 159 -1.18 -1.16 16.00
C MET A 159 -1.86 -1.07 14.64
N LYS A 160 -1.90 0.13 14.04
CA LYS A 160 -2.36 0.30 12.65
C LYS A 160 -1.45 -0.45 11.68
N ASP A 161 -0.14 -0.37 11.85
CA ASP A 161 0.84 -0.98 10.96
C ASP A 161 0.84 -2.50 11.03
N ILE A 162 0.71 -3.10 12.22
CA ILE A 162 0.57 -4.55 12.40
C ILE A 162 -0.55 -5.10 11.50
N SER A 163 -1.67 -4.38 11.40
CA SER A 163 -2.79 -4.82 10.60
C SER A 163 -2.44 -4.97 9.11
N PHE A 164 -1.48 -4.19 8.62
CA PHE A 164 -0.92 -4.31 7.27
C PHE A 164 0.16 -5.37 7.16
N LEU A 165 0.87 -5.66 8.25
CA LEU A 165 1.90 -6.71 8.30
C LEU A 165 1.30 -8.12 8.35
N THR A 166 0.06 -8.28 8.81
CA THR A 166 -0.67 -9.56 8.85
C THR A 166 -1.66 -9.75 7.70
N ARG A 167 -1.57 -8.92 6.65
CA ARG A 167 -2.52 -8.93 5.53
C ARG A 167 -2.43 -10.21 4.69
N CYS A 168 -3.54 -10.65 4.12
CA CYS A 168 -3.63 -11.86 3.29
C CYS A 168 -3.18 -13.14 4.02
N ALA A 169 -3.24 -13.14 5.36
CA ALA A 169 -3.04 -14.35 6.15
C ALA A 169 -4.18 -15.35 5.90
N PRO A 170 -4.00 -16.65 6.15
CA PRO A 170 -5.04 -17.66 5.89
C PRO A 170 -6.36 -17.41 6.62
N PHE A 171 -6.32 -16.67 7.73
CA PHE A 171 -7.47 -16.28 8.55
C PHE A 171 -7.99 -14.86 8.25
N ASP A 172 -7.25 -14.07 7.48
CA ASP A 172 -7.73 -12.76 7.03
C ASP A 172 -8.83 -12.98 5.99
N THR A 173 -9.86 -12.14 5.96
CA THR A 173 -10.92 -12.18 4.96
C THR A 173 -11.03 -10.89 4.17
N LEU A 174 -10.29 -9.86 4.56
CA LEU A 174 -10.44 -8.49 4.07
C LEU A 174 -9.34 -8.08 3.09
N ASP A 175 -8.09 -8.47 3.34
CA ASP A 175 -6.96 -7.92 2.56
C ASP A 175 -6.53 -8.79 1.40
N HIS A 176 -7.35 -9.75 1.00
CA HIS A 176 -7.03 -10.55 -0.15
C HIS A 176 -6.96 -9.71 -1.44
N PRO A 177 -5.98 -10.00 -2.32
CA PRO A 177 -5.82 -9.23 -3.53
C PRO A 177 -6.96 -9.55 -4.51
N ILE A 178 -7.65 -8.52 -4.97
CA ILE A 178 -8.76 -8.66 -5.93
C ILE A 178 -8.33 -8.39 -7.38
N GLY A 179 -7.12 -7.89 -7.57
CA GLY A 179 -6.62 -7.53 -8.88
C GLY A 179 -5.10 -7.38 -8.93
N ILE A 180 -4.61 -7.30 -10.17
CA ILE A 180 -3.19 -7.13 -10.50
C ILE A 180 -3.06 -6.00 -11.52
N ILE A 181 -2.06 -5.15 -11.30
CA ILE A 181 -1.56 -4.18 -12.29
C ILE A 181 -0.20 -4.66 -12.78
N SER A 182 -0.11 -4.96 -14.07
CA SER A 182 1.12 -5.38 -14.74
C SER A 182 1.69 -4.23 -15.55
N VAL A 183 2.93 -3.84 -15.23
CA VAL A 183 3.60 -2.67 -15.81
C VAL A 183 4.81 -3.11 -16.62
N ALA A 184 4.84 -2.76 -17.90
CA ALA A 184 5.98 -2.96 -18.79
C ALA A 184 6.49 -1.62 -19.30
N SER A 185 7.79 -1.51 -19.55
CA SER A 185 8.34 -0.32 -20.21
C SER A 185 8.01 -0.37 -21.71
N THR A 186 8.01 0.77 -22.37
CA THR A 186 8.05 0.83 -23.84
C THR A 186 9.46 0.60 -24.40
N ALA A 187 10.48 0.67 -23.55
CA ALA A 187 11.89 0.42 -23.90
C ALA A 187 12.30 -1.07 -23.74
N GLU A 188 11.33 -2.00 -23.68
CA GLU A 188 11.66 -3.43 -23.60
C GLU A 188 12.33 -3.92 -24.88
N ALA A 189 13.23 -4.89 -24.73
CA ALA A 189 13.86 -5.54 -25.86
C ALA A 189 12.80 -6.26 -26.72
N GLY A 190 12.85 -6.08 -28.05
CA GLY A 190 11.89 -6.69 -28.97
C GLY A 190 10.65 -5.83 -29.26
N GLY A 191 10.63 -4.56 -28.82
CA GLY A 191 9.59 -3.60 -29.18
C GLY A 191 8.19 -4.07 -28.76
N ILE A 192 7.22 -4.05 -29.69
CA ILE A 192 5.83 -4.44 -29.41
C ILE A 192 5.75 -5.86 -28.82
N GLU A 193 6.31 -6.86 -29.49
CA GLU A 193 6.22 -8.27 -29.07
C GLU A 193 6.93 -8.51 -27.72
N GLY A 194 8.08 -7.87 -27.52
CA GLY A 194 8.80 -7.92 -26.25
C GLY A 194 7.94 -7.43 -25.08
N CYS A 195 7.32 -6.26 -25.22
CA CYS A 195 6.40 -5.71 -24.22
C CYS A 195 5.23 -6.65 -23.95
N LEU A 196 4.60 -7.21 -24.99
CA LEU A 196 3.50 -8.15 -24.82
C LEU A 196 3.93 -9.42 -24.08
N GLN A 197 5.12 -9.95 -24.37
CA GLN A 197 5.68 -11.12 -23.69
C GLN A 197 5.96 -10.84 -22.21
N VAL A 198 6.50 -9.66 -21.89
CA VAL A 198 6.73 -9.23 -20.50
C VAL A 198 5.40 -9.16 -19.73
N LEU A 199 4.37 -8.54 -20.32
CA LEU A 199 3.04 -8.48 -19.69
C LEU A 199 2.44 -9.87 -19.48
N GLN A 200 2.59 -10.79 -20.44
CA GLN A 200 2.14 -12.18 -20.27
C GLN A 200 2.89 -12.91 -19.16
N THR A 201 4.20 -12.69 -19.04
CA THR A 201 5.03 -13.28 -17.98
C THR A 201 4.58 -12.77 -16.60
N GLN A 202 4.28 -11.48 -16.48
CA GLN A 202 3.75 -10.88 -15.26
C GLN A 202 2.38 -11.45 -14.87
N VAL A 203 1.50 -11.74 -15.85
CA VAL A 203 0.22 -12.42 -15.59
C VAL A 203 0.44 -13.82 -15.01
N ARG A 204 1.47 -14.54 -15.47
CA ARG A 204 1.82 -15.86 -14.92
C ARG A 204 2.34 -15.75 -13.48
N LEU A 205 3.26 -14.82 -13.21
CA LEU A 205 3.76 -14.57 -11.84
C LEU A 205 2.61 -14.26 -10.88
N ALA A 206 1.64 -13.47 -11.33
CA ALA A 206 0.48 -13.17 -10.51
C ALA A 206 -0.43 -14.38 -10.25
N ALA A 207 -0.51 -15.32 -11.20
CA ALA A 207 -1.20 -16.59 -10.99
C ALA A 207 -0.49 -17.48 -9.96
N GLU A 208 0.84 -17.42 -9.87
CA GLU A 208 1.65 -18.13 -8.87
C GLU A 208 1.44 -17.53 -7.46
N VAL A 209 1.42 -16.19 -7.34
CA VAL A 209 1.05 -15.49 -6.09
C VAL A 209 -0.33 -15.94 -5.61
N ARG A 210 -1.30 -16.05 -6.53
CA ARG A 210 -2.66 -16.52 -6.24
C ARG A 210 -2.69 -18.00 -5.88
N ALA A 211 -1.89 -18.86 -6.52
CA ALA A 211 -1.91 -20.31 -6.27
C ALA A 211 -1.63 -20.64 -4.79
N GLY A 212 -0.89 -19.77 -4.10
CA GLY A 212 -0.67 -19.90 -2.68
C GLY A 212 -1.87 -19.50 -1.79
N LEU A 213 -2.90 -18.83 -2.31
CA LEU A 213 -4.05 -18.34 -1.55
C LEU A 213 -5.24 -19.29 -1.72
N HIS A 214 -5.33 -20.33 -0.89
CA HIS A 214 -6.26 -21.46 -1.06
C HIS A 214 -7.75 -21.12 -0.89
N SER A 215 -8.10 -20.05 -0.17
CA SER A 215 -9.49 -19.70 0.16
C SER A 215 -10.13 -18.72 -0.84
N MET A 216 -9.46 -18.44 -1.97
CA MET A 216 -9.76 -17.27 -2.81
C MET A 216 -10.54 -17.54 -4.08
N ASP A 217 -11.20 -16.48 -4.54
CA ASP A 217 -11.87 -16.46 -5.83
C ASP A 217 -10.87 -16.71 -6.96
N SER A 218 -11.30 -17.47 -7.96
CA SER A 218 -10.45 -17.98 -9.02
C SER A 218 -9.98 -16.88 -9.99
N GLU A 219 -10.77 -15.81 -10.16
CA GLU A 219 -10.47 -14.72 -11.10
C GLU A 219 -10.12 -13.42 -10.37
N MET A 220 -8.91 -12.93 -10.62
CA MET A 220 -8.46 -11.59 -10.22
C MET A 220 -8.61 -10.62 -11.41
N HIS A 221 -8.98 -9.38 -11.13
CA HIS A 221 -9.00 -8.33 -12.15
C HIS A 221 -7.58 -8.08 -12.69
N LYS A 222 -7.41 -7.99 -14.01
CA LYS A 222 -6.11 -7.74 -14.65
C LYS A 222 -6.14 -6.38 -15.34
N TYR A 223 -5.15 -5.56 -15.06
CA TYR A 223 -4.96 -4.26 -15.70
C TYR A 223 -3.50 -4.08 -16.07
N PHE A 224 -3.24 -3.40 -17.17
CA PHE A 224 -1.92 -3.31 -17.79
C PHE A 224 -1.55 -1.84 -18.00
N ILE A 225 -0.32 -1.49 -17.68
CA ILE A 225 0.23 -0.15 -17.91
C ILE A 225 1.50 -0.29 -18.75
N LEU A 226 1.52 0.40 -19.88
CA LEU A 226 2.74 0.65 -20.64
C LEU A 226 3.33 1.95 -20.14
N LEU A 227 4.56 1.88 -19.61
CA LEU A 227 5.28 3.03 -19.09
C LEU A 227 6.23 3.56 -20.16
N HIS A 228 6.01 4.80 -20.56
CA HIS A 228 6.82 5.47 -21.59
C HIS A 228 7.69 6.55 -20.95
N ASP A 229 8.99 6.30 -20.90
CA ASP A 229 9.97 7.27 -20.43
C ASP A 229 10.39 8.17 -21.58
N VAL A 230 9.95 9.43 -21.54
CA VAL A 230 10.15 10.39 -22.63
C VAL A 230 11.63 10.80 -22.77
N THR A 231 12.38 10.81 -21.67
CA THR A 231 13.80 11.19 -21.67
C THR A 231 14.75 10.05 -22.03
N ASP A 232 14.29 8.80 -22.03
CA ASP A 232 15.15 7.65 -22.28
C ASP A 232 15.42 7.50 -23.79
N PRO A 233 16.68 7.55 -24.25
CA PRO A 233 17.01 7.33 -25.66
C PRO A 233 16.67 5.92 -26.15
N ALA A 234 16.52 4.95 -25.23
CA ALA A 234 16.07 3.60 -25.58
C ALA A 234 14.55 3.50 -25.77
N SER A 235 13.79 4.49 -25.31
CA SER A 235 12.34 4.53 -25.54
C SER A 235 12.04 4.87 -26.99
N PRO A 236 11.04 4.22 -27.60
CA PRO A 236 10.63 4.51 -28.97
C PRO A 236 9.95 5.89 -29.08
N SER A 237 9.69 6.38 -30.29
CA SER A 237 8.96 7.63 -30.45
C SER A 237 7.54 7.55 -29.87
N ASN A 238 6.95 8.70 -29.51
CA ASN A 238 5.58 8.77 -28.98
C ASN A 238 4.54 8.12 -29.92
N GLU A 239 4.75 8.14 -31.24
CA GLU A 239 3.86 7.51 -32.21
C GLU A 239 3.93 5.99 -32.11
N VAL A 240 5.15 5.44 -32.05
CA VAL A 240 5.37 4.00 -31.88
C VAL A 240 4.84 3.53 -30.53
N ALA A 241 4.99 4.32 -29.46
CA ALA A 241 4.41 4.01 -28.15
C ALA A 241 2.86 3.92 -28.20
N ARG A 242 2.21 4.74 -29.03
CA ARG A 242 0.76 4.62 -29.27
C ARG A 242 0.40 3.39 -30.10
N ASP A 243 1.24 3.00 -31.06
CA ASP A 243 1.05 1.76 -31.82
C ASP A 243 1.18 0.53 -30.91
N MET A 244 2.15 0.55 -29.98
CA MET A 244 2.31 -0.45 -28.93
C MET A 244 1.07 -0.53 -28.03
N LEU A 245 0.49 0.61 -27.65
CA LEU A 245 -0.78 0.64 -26.92
C LEU A 245 -1.90 -0.04 -27.72
N ARG A 246 -2.05 0.27 -29.00
CA ARG A 246 -3.09 -0.35 -29.85
C ARG A 246 -2.90 -1.87 -29.93
N ALA A 247 -1.67 -2.34 -30.11
CA ALA A 247 -1.37 -3.77 -30.13
C ALA A 247 -1.70 -4.45 -28.78
N ALA A 248 -1.34 -3.83 -27.66
CA ALA A 248 -1.69 -4.34 -26.33
C ALA A 248 -3.20 -4.34 -26.08
N GLN A 249 -3.92 -3.32 -26.53
CA GLN A 249 -5.39 -3.25 -26.43
C GLN A 249 -6.08 -4.34 -27.26
N GLN A 250 -5.54 -4.70 -28.42
CA GLN A 250 -6.02 -5.83 -29.22
C GLN A 250 -5.81 -7.17 -28.50
N ARG A 251 -4.71 -7.32 -27.75
CA ARG A 251 -4.37 -8.58 -27.06
C ARG A 251 -5.12 -8.78 -25.75
N PHE A 252 -5.24 -7.73 -24.93
CA PHE A 252 -5.71 -7.84 -23.53
C PHE A 252 -7.07 -7.20 -23.26
N SER A 253 -7.69 -6.56 -24.26
CA SER A 253 -8.89 -5.71 -24.22
C SER A 253 -8.61 -4.22 -24.01
N SER A 254 -9.34 -3.36 -24.75
CA SER A 254 -9.13 -1.91 -24.81
C SER A 254 -9.25 -1.20 -23.46
N ASN A 255 -10.13 -1.68 -22.59
CA ASN A 255 -10.44 -1.04 -21.30
C ASN A 255 -9.52 -1.51 -20.16
N SER A 256 -8.57 -2.39 -20.45
CA SER A 256 -7.65 -2.97 -19.47
C SER A 256 -6.22 -2.51 -19.63
N VAL A 257 -5.90 -1.71 -20.65
CA VAL A 257 -4.55 -1.27 -20.97
C VAL A 257 -4.49 0.24 -21.07
N ALA A 258 -3.53 0.85 -20.38
CA ALA A 258 -3.22 2.27 -20.47
C ALA A 258 -1.77 2.51 -20.87
N LEU A 259 -1.52 3.64 -21.54
CA LEU A 259 -0.18 4.18 -21.78
C LEU A 259 0.02 5.37 -20.86
N VAL A 260 1.08 5.34 -20.07
CA VAL A 260 1.43 6.41 -19.13
C VAL A 260 2.80 6.94 -19.51
N ARG A 261 2.87 8.24 -19.75
CA ARG A 261 4.12 8.94 -20.01
C ARG A 261 4.70 9.44 -18.70
N ILE A 262 6.01 9.29 -18.55
CA ILE A 262 6.77 9.78 -17.41
C ILE A 262 8.07 10.41 -17.88
N ASN A 263 8.67 11.19 -16.99
CA ASN A 263 9.95 11.83 -17.23
C ASN A 263 9.89 12.77 -18.44
N SER A 264 8.81 13.54 -18.60
CA SER A 264 8.69 14.50 -19.71
C SER A 264 9.50 15.78 -19.50
N VAL A 265 10.17 15.93 -18.35
CA VAL A 265 10.99 17.11 -18.06
C VAL A 265 12.44 16.85 -18.50
N ASP A 266 12.84 17.47 -19.61
CA ASP A 266 14.18 17.31 -20.22
C ASP A 266 15.29 17.77 -19.27
N ASN A 267 15.09 18.91 -18.59
CA ASN A 267 15.99 19.41 -17.56
C ASN A 267 15.21 19.73 -16.28
N PRO A 268 15.22 18.85 -15.27
CA PRO A 268 14.48 19.01 -14.02
C PRO A 268 14.99 20.17 -13.14
N ARG A 269 16.03 20.88 -13.59
CA ARG A 269 16.54 22.10 -12.96
C ARG A 269 15.75 23.35 -13.36
N ASP A 270 15.12 23.35 -14.53
CA ASP A 270 14.47 24.53 -15.10
C ASP A 270 12.99 24.62 -14.71
N HIS A 271 12.46 23.59 -14.06
CA HIS A 271 11.07 23.49 -13.65
C HIS A 271 10.96 23.52 -12.13
N LYS A 272 9.87 24.09 -11.62
CA LYS A 272 9.60 24.13 -10.19
C LYS A 272 9.61 22.70 -9.65
N CYS A 273 10.56 22.43 -8.76
CA CYS A 273 10.67 21.17 -8.05
C CYS A 273 9.30 20.78 -7.48
N MET A 274 8.83 19.57 -7.83
CA MET A 274 7.60 19.02 -7.27
C MET A 274 7.73 18.86 -5.76
N ASP A 275 6.62 19.06 -5.05
CA ASP A 275 6.55 18.75 -3.63
C ASP A 275 6.59 17.22 -3.46
N PRO A 276 7.60 16.66 -2.77
CA PRO A 276 7.71 15.22 -2.56
C PRO A 276 6.74 14.69 -1.50
N SER A 277 6.08 15.57 -0.73
CA SER A 277 5.21 15.19 0.41
C SER A 277 4.11 14.20 0.03
N PRO A 278 3.37 14.36 -1.08
CA PRO A 278 2.32 13.39 -1.48
C PRO A 278 2.87 11.97 -1.72
N PHE A 279 4.09 11.87 -2.27
CA PHE A 279 4.74 10.58 -2.47
C PHE A 279 5.18 9.97 -1.14
N MET A 280 5.72 10.78 -0.22
CA MET A 280 6.15 10.29 1.09
C MET A 280 4.95 9.83 1.94
N GLU A 281 3.87 10.59 1.95
CA GLU A 281 2.66 10.26 2.72
C GLU A 281 1.98 8.98 2.23
N ALA A 282 1.89 8.79 0.91
CA ALA A 282 1.28 7.61 0.31
C ALA A 282 2.13 6.33 0.48
N ASN A 283 3.44 6.46 0.72
CA ASN A 283 4.40 5.36 0.78
C ASN A 283 4.86 5.05 2.20
N GLN A 284 3.92 4.62 3.04
CA GLN A 284 4.25 4.19 4.40
C GLN A 284 5.10 2.90 4.40
N PRO A 285 6.16 2.82 5.22
CA PRO A 285 7.06 1.65 5.23
C PRO A 285 6.37 0.32 5.56
N CYS A 286 5.26 0.34 6.30
CA CYS A 286 4.50 -0.86 6.64
C CYS A 286 3.89 -1.56 5.41
N TYR A 287 3.78 -0.88 4.27
CA TYR A 287 3.34 -1.50 3.01
C TYR A 287 4.44 -2.31 2.32
N ASP A 288 5.71 -2.07 2.66
CA ASP A 288 6.89 -2.61 1.99
C ASP A 288 7.72 -3.46 2.94
N VAL A 289 7.03 -4.41 3.57
CA VAL A 289 7.66 -5.49 4.33
C VAL A 289 7.45 -6.78 3.54
N PRO A 290 8.53 -7.49 3.16
CA PRO A 290 8.39 -8.76 2.47
C PRO A 290 7.68 -9.77 3.38
N SER A 291 7.05 -10.78 2.78
CA SER A 291 6.44 -11.86 3.55
C SER A 291 7.48 -12.88 3.99
N ALA A 292 7.15 -13.65 5.03
CA ALA A 292 8.00 -14.74 5.51
C ALA A 292 8.31 -15.78 4.42
N ALA A 293 7.38 -15.98 3.48
CA ALA A 293 7.59 -16.87 2.34
C ALA A 293 8.61 -16.30 1.35
N ALA A 294 8.49 -15.02 1.00
CA ALA A 294 9.42 -14.36 0.09
C ALA A 294 10.84 -14.27 0.67
N ALA A 295 10.95 -14.01 1.98
CA ALA A 295 12.24 -13.99 2.67
C ALA A 295 12.97 -15.33 2.59
N ARG A 296 12.25 -16.45 2.84
CA ARG A 296 12.83 -17.80 2.73
C ARG A 296 13.27 -18.15 1.31
N GLN A 297 12.45 -17.85 0.32
CA GLN A 297 12.80 -18.07 -1.10
C GLN A 297 14.07 -17.33 -1.48
N TYR A 298 14.22 -16.08 -1.03
CA TYR A 298 15.41 -15.29 -1.28
C TYR A 298 16.67 -15.87 -0.62
N GLU A 299 16.55 -16.38 0.61
CA GLU A 299 17.66 -17.04 1.31
C GLU A 299 18.09 -18.33 0.60
N GLU A 300 17.14 -19.14 0.13
CA GLU A 300 17.40 -20.36 -0.65
C GLU A 300 18.11 -20.05 -1.96
N GLU A 301 17.68 -19.02 -2.69
CA GLU A 301 18.32 -18.56 -3.93
C GLU A 301 19.76 -18.09 -3.69
N GLN A 302 20.01 -17.35 -2.60
CA GLN A 302 21.37 -16.92 -2.25
C GLN A 302 22.28 -18.10 -1.87
N GLN A 303 21.77 -19.07 -1.13
CA GLN A 303 22.54 -20.27 -0.77
C GLN A 303 22.86 -21.12 -2.01
N ALA A 304 21.90 -21.28 -2.93
CA ALA A 304 22.12 -21.96 -4.19
C ALA A 304 23.18 -21.24 -5.04
N ALA A 305 23.14 -19.91 -5.13
CA ALA A 305 24.14 -19.12 -5.85
C ALA A 305 25.54 -19.20 -5.22
N ALA A 306 25.63 -19.21 -3.88
CA ALA A 306 26.90 -19.38 -3.16
C ALA A 306 27.50 -20.78 -3.32
N THR A 307 26.66 -21.81 -3.41
CA THR A 307 27.10 -23.20 -3.61
C THR A 307 27.49 -23.48 -5.07
N ALA A 308 26.95 -22.72 -6.03
CA ALA A 308 27.30 -22.81 -7.45
C ALA A 308 28.66 -22.17 -7.80
N LEU A 309 29.24 -21.37 -6.91
CA LEU A 309 30.58 -20.81 -7.05
C LEU A 309 31.57 -21.68 -6.26
N GLU A 310 32.10 -22.73 -6.91
CA GLU A 310 33.25 -23.50 -6.39
C GLU A 310 34.44 -22.55 -6.11
N PRO A 311 35.24 -22.79 -5.04
CA PRO A 311 36.33 -21.91 -4.67
C PRO A 311 37.49 -22.09 -5.63
N VAL A 312 37.63 -21.18 -6.60
CA VAL A 312 38.90 -21.02 -7.31
C VAL A 312 39.85 -20.27 -6.37
N GLU A 313 40.73 -21.01 -5.70
CA GLU A 313 41.92 -20.46 -5.07
C GLU A 313 42.79 -19.80 -6.14
N SER A 314 42.73 -18.48 -6.30
CA SER A 314 43.91 -17.66 -6.63
C SER A 314 43.61 -16.16 -6.55
N ASN A 315 44.52 -15.48 -5.87
CA ASN A 315 44.59 -14.03 -5.67
C ASN A 315 44.38 -13.21 -6.94
N ALA A 316 43.36 -12.35 -7.00
CA ALA A 316 43.42 -11.05 -7.68
C ALA A 316 42.21 -10.17 -7.31
N SER A 317 42.53 -9.01 -6.75
CA SER A 317 41.77 -7.76 -6.60
C SER A 317 40.39 -7.67 -7.26
N LEU A 318 39.34 -7.66 -6.44
CA LEU A 318 37.99 -7.26 -6.82
C LEU A 318 37.77 -5.77 -6.52
N THR A 319 37.95 -4.92 -7.52
CA THR A 319 37.31 -3.60 -7.56
C THR A 319 35.84 -3.78 -7.96
N SER A 320 34.96 -3.79 -6.97
CA SER A 320 33.51 -3.70 -7.15
C SER A 320 33.07 -2.25 -6.91
N LEU A 321 32.71 -1.56 -8.00
CA LEU A 321 32.07 -0.25 -7.98
C LEU A 321 30.62 -0.40 -7.52
N VAL A 322 30.41 -0.50 -6.20
CA VAL A 322 29.12 -0.21 -5.57
C VAL A 322 29.13 1.25 -5.17
N SER A 323 28.53 2.10 -6.00
CA SER A 323 28.22 3.48 -5.65
C SER A 323 27.17 3.51 -4.55
N THR A 324 27.62 3.38 -3.30
CA THR A 324 26.81 3.60 -2.09
C THR A 324 27.04 5.03 -1.64
N SER A 325 26.08 5.91 -1.91
CA SER A 325 26.01 7.21 -1.27
C SER A 325 25.42 7.03 0.13
N THR A 326 26.30 6.94 1.12
CA THR A 326 25.96 6.88 2.55
C THR A 326 25.39 8.22 3.04
N THR A 327 24.34 8.19 3.87
CA THR A 327 24.27 9.09 5.02
C THR A 327 23.65 8.37 6.23
N MET A 328 24.52 8.24 7.24
CA MET A 328 24.38 7.86 8.65
C MET A 328 22.99 7.49 9.21
N ILE A 329 22.88 6.27 9.76
CA ILE A 329 22.44 5.95 11.14
C ILE A 329 22.86 4.49 11.42
N GLY A 330 23.69 4.30 12.45
CA GLY A 330 23.89 3.05 13.22
C GLY A 330 24.02 1.73 12.46
N SER A 331 25.26 1.27 12.27
CA SER A 331 25.57 -0.07 11.77
C SER A 331 24.93 -1.18 12.61
N VAL A 332 23.97 -1.89 12.02
CA VAL A 332 23.66 -3.27 12.39
C VAL A 332 24.26 -4.15 11.29
N PRO A 333 25.21 -5.05 11.61
CA PRO A 333 25.87 -5.88 10.60
C PRO A 333 24.90 -6.95 10.05
N ASN A 334 25.04 -7.26 8.77
CA ASN A 334 24.35 -8.30 7.96
C ASN A 334 22.88 -8.06 7.60
N SER A 335 22.65 -7.46 6.42
CA SER A 335 21.32 -7.44 5.78
C SER A 335 21.07 -8.77 5.05
N ARG A 336 20.52 -9.77 5.76
CA ARG A 336 20.12 -11.09 5.19
C ARG A 336 18.72 -11.11 4.54
N TYR A 337 18.01 -9.98 4.51
CA TYR A 337 16.60 -9.93 4.10
C TYR A 337 16.40 -9.03 2.89
N LEU A 338 15.40 -9.37 2.07
CA LEU A 338 14.86 -8.51 1.01
C LEU A 338 14.54 -7.12 1.60
N ARG A 339 15.13 -6.06 1.02
CA ARG A 339 14.87 -4.67 1.42
C ARG A 339 14.39 -3.88 0.22
N TYR A 340 13.29 -3.16 0.41
CA TYR A 340 12.81 -2.18 -0.55
C TYR A 340 13.33 -0.78 -0.19
N HIS A 341 13.49 0.06 -1.20
CA HIS A 341 13.88 1.45 -1.00
C HIS A 341 12.73 2.22 -0.32
N GLY A 342 13.03 3.07 0.67
CA GLY A 342 12.06 4.02 1.21
C GLY A 342 11.92 5.28 0.34
N VAL A 343 10.74 5.90 0.33
CA VAL A 343 10.55 7.20 -0.34
C VAL A 343 10.99 8.32 0.61
N HIS A 344 11.89 9.18 0.13
CA HIS A 344 12.42 10.31 0.89
C HIS A 344 12.18 11.62 0.16
N GLY A 345 12.40 12.77 0.81
CA GLY A 345 12.29 14.06 0.14
C GLY A 345 13.38 14.26 -0.92
N HIS A 346 14.56 13.70 -0.69
CA HIS A 346 15.71 13.80 -1.59
C HIS A 346 16.33 12.41 -1.83
N PHE A 347 16.81 12.17 -3.04
CA PHE A 347 17.42 10.90 -3.43
C PHE A 347 18.67 11.14 -4.30
N GLY A 348 19.84 11.15 -3.67
CA GLY A 348 21.10 11.41 -4.37
C GLY A 348 21.30 12.87 -4.76
N LYS A 349 22.31 13.10 -5.60
CA LYS A 349 22.78 14.44 -5.99
C LYS A 349 23.02 14.50 -7.50
N TRP A 350 22.91 15.69 -8.06
CA TRP A 350 23.34 16.04 -9.41
C TRP A 350 24.87 16.19 -9.48
N ASP A 351 25.44 16.30 -10.68
CA ASP A 351 26.90 16.45 -10.89
C ASP A 351 27.48 17.71 -10.22
N ASN A 352 26.67 18.76 -10.07
CA ASN A 352 26.99 19.99 -9.34
C ASN A 352 26.72 19.88 -7.82
N GLN A 353 26.54 18.67 -7.30
CA GLN A 353 26.24 18.35 -5.91
C GLN A 353 24.89 18.84 -5.36
N THR A 354 24.01 19.41 -6.19
CA THR A 354 22.66 19.79 -5.71
C THR A 354 21.82 18.53 -5.45
N PRO A 355 21.01 18.50 -4.37
CA PRO A 355 20.22 17.32 -4.05
C PRO A 355 19.09 17.13 -5.08
N LYS A 356 18.88 15.88 -5.52
CA LYS A 356 17.73 15.51 -6.34
C LYS A 356 16.51 15.34 -5.44
N VAL A 357 15.40 15.97 -5.79
CA VAL A 357 14.14 15.87 -5.04
C VAL A 357 13.24 14.83 -5.69
N THR A 358 12.58 14.01 -4.89
CA THR A 358 11.71 12.93 -5.38
C THR A 358 10.65 13.44 -6.36
N GLY A 359 10.51 12.74 -7.48
CA GLY A 359 9.62 13.16 -8.57
C GLY A 359 10.16 14.29 -9.45
N CYS A 360 11.45 14.65 -9.37
CA CYS A 360 12.01 15.80 -10.09
C CYS A 360 11.83 15.75 -11.61
N CYS A 361 11.77 14.57 -12.23
CA CYS A 361 11.61 14.43 -13.67
C CYS A 361 10.13 14.42 -14.11
N LEU A 362 9.18 14.37 -13.17
CA LEU A 362 7.75 14.31 -13.48
C LEU A 362 7.20 15.71 -13.77
N SER A 363 6.63 15.89 -14.95
CA SER A 363 5.92 17.13 -15.28
C SER A 363 4.54 17.18 -14.59
N PRO A 364 3.92 18.36 -14.41
CA PRO A 364 2.53 18.45 -13.95
C PRO A 364 1.56 17.68 -14.86
N GLN A 365 1.87 17.58 -16.15
CA GLN A 365 1.09 16.80 -17.10
C GLN A 365 1.22 15.30 -16.85
N ASP A 366 2.43 14.79 -16.59
CA ASP A 366 2.67 13.37 -16.28
C ASP A 366 1.88 12.96 -15.02
N ILE A 367 1.89 13.82 -14.00
CA ILE A 367 1.12 13.62 -12.75
C ILE A 367 -0.38 13.54 -13.04
N GLN A 368 -0.89 14.43 -13.89
CA GLN A 368 -2.30 14.43 -14.25
C GLN A 368 -2.70 13.22 -15.11
N GLU A 369 -1.80 12.75 -15.99
CA GLU A 369 -1.99 11.53 -16.78
C GLU A 369 -2.00 10.28 -15.89
N LEU A 370 -1.08 10.20 -14.92
CA LEU A 370 -1.06 9.16 -13.89
C LEU A 370 -2.36 9.16 -13.07
N ARG A 371 -2.78 10.33 -12.58
CA ARG A 371 -4.03 10.50 -11.84
C ARG A 371 -5.25 10.07 -12.65
N THR A 372 -5.32 10.47 -13.92
CA THR A 372 -6.42 10.13 -14.82
C THR A 372 -6.47 8.62 -15.09
N THR A 373 -5.31 8.02 -15.34
CA THR A 373 -5.18 6.57 -15.56
C THR A 373 -5.62 5.77 -14.33
N MET A 374 -5.16 6.17 -13.14
CA MET A 374 -5.56 5.50 -11.90
C MET A 374 -7.04 5.72 -11.56
N ASN A 375 -7.58 6.92 -11.79
CA ASN A 375 -9.02 7.17 -11.62
C ASN A 375 -9.87 6.30 -12.56
N TYR A 376 -9.45 6.12 -13.81
CA TYR A 376 -10.10 5.21 -14.73
C TYR A 376 -10.02 3.76 -14.23
N TYR A 377 -8.82 3.31 -13.82
CA TYR A 377 -8.65 1.98 -13.25
C TYR A 377 -9.58 1.74 -12.06
N LEU A 378 -9.62 2.66 -11.10
CA LEU A 378 -10.45 2.55 -9.90
C LEU A 378 -11.95 2.48 -10.25
N THR A 379 -12.45 3.46 -11.00
CA THR A 379 -13.90 3.65 -11.18
C THR A 379 -14.48 2.86 -12.36
N GLN A 380 -13.75 2.73 -13.45
CA GLN A 380 -14.25 2.13 -14.69
C GLN A 380 -13.80 0.68 -14.89
N ALA A 381 -12.67 0.27 -14.32
CA ALA A 381 -12.16 -1.10 -14.47
C ALA A 381 -12.44 -1.96 -13.24
N LEU A 382 -11.83 -1.59 -12.10
CA LEU A 382 -11.84 -2.39 -10.89
C LEU A 382 -13.20 -2.38 -10.20
N LEU A 383 -13.80 -1.20 -9.97
CA LEU A 383 -15.13 -1.13 -9.33
C LEU A 383 -16.18 -1.89 -10.13
N ARG A 384 -16.17 -1.76 -11.46
CA ARG A 384 -17.05 -2.55 -12.35
C ARG A 384 -16.78 -4.04 -12.30
N HIS A 385 -15.55 -4.46 -12.05
CA HIS A 385 -15.23 -5.87 -11.81
C HIS A 385 -15.83 -6.34 -10.47
N VAL A 386 -15.61 -5.59 -9.39
CA VAL A 386 -16.17 -5.89 -8.07
C VAL A 386 -17.70 -5.94 -8.11
N GLU A 387 -18.35 -4.97 -8.75
CA GLU A 387 -19.80 -4.98 -8.95
C GLU A 387 -20.31 -6.24 -9.66
N ARG A 388 -19.66 -6.64 -10.76
CA ARG A 388 -20.04 -7.87 -11.49
C ARG A 388 -19.90 -9.10 -10.60
N ARG A 389 -18.86 -9.16 -9.78
CA ARG A 389 -18.64 -10.26 -8.84
C ARG A 389 -19.68 -10.29 -7.73
N LEU A 390 -19.99 -9.14 -7.13
CA LEU A 390 -21.03 -9.03 -6.12
C LEU A 390 -22.40 -9.43 -6.69
N ARG A 391 -22.77 -8.93 -7.88
CA ARG A 391 -24.01 -9.35 -8.57
C ARG A 391 -24.07 -10.85 -8.81
N ALA A 392 -22.98 -11.46 -9.28
CA ALA A 392 -22.92 -12.90 -9.50
C ALA A 392 -23.07 -13.68 -8.18
N MET A 393 -22.44 -13.21 -7.11
CA MET A 393 -22.57 -13.81 -5.79
C MET A 393 -23.99 -13.71 -5.25
N ASP A 394 -24.65 -12.56 -5.40
CA ASP A 394 -26.04 -12.35 -4.98
C ASP A 394 -26.99 -13.32 -5.69
N ILE A 395 -26.80 -13.55 -6.99
CA ILE A 395 -27.56 -14.55 -7.76
C ILE A 395 -27.35 -15.96 -7.19
N VAL A 396 -26.11 -16.35 -6.92
CA VAL A 396 -25.78 -17.68 -6.35
C VAL A 396 -26.37 -17.85 -4.95
N VAL A 397 -26.33 -16.80 -4.13
CA VAL A 397 -26.92 -16.81 -2.78
C VAL A 397 -28.44 -16.96 -2.87
N GLU A 398 -29.10 -16.25 -3.78
CA GLU A 398 -30.55 -16.34 -3.98
C GLU A 398 -30.97 -17.70 -4.53
N GLU A 399 -30.21 -18.27 -5.47
CA GLU A 399 -30.43 -19.64 -5.97
C GLU A 399 -30.27 -20.69 -4.85
N LYS A 400 -29.25 -20.54 -4.01
CA LYS A 400 -29.07 -21.43 -2.84
C LYS A 400 -30.17 -21.24 -1.80
N ARG A 401 -30.64 -20.02 -1.57
CA ARG A 401 -31.75 -19.73 -0.64
C ARG A 401 -33.05 -20.34 -1.13
N THR A 402 -33.39 -20.15 -2.40
CA THR A 402 -34.59 -20.73 -3.01
C THR A 402 -34.55 -22.25 -3.06
N THR A 403 -33.39 -22.86 -3.37
CA THR A 403 -33.23 -24.32 -3.38
C THR A 403 -33.25 -24.94 -1.98
N THR A 404 -32.64 -24.29 -0.98
CA THR A 404 -32.70 -24.76 0.42
C THR A 404 -34.10 -24.64 1.00
N LEU A 405 -34.78 -23.50 0.79
CA LEU A 405 -36.19 -23.33 1.17
C LEU A 405 -37.09 -24.32 0.42
N GLY A 406 -36.83 -24.57 -0.87
CA GLY A 406 -37.54 -25.56 -1.67
C GLY A 406 -37.36 -26.98 -1.14
N ARG A 407 -36.15 -27.36 -0.72
CA ARG A 407 -35.85 -28.66 -0.08
C ARG A 407 -36.52 -28.80 1.29
N VAL A 408 -36.51 -27.74 2.10
CA VAL A 408 -37.21 -27.73 3.40
C VAL A 408 -38.72 -27.84 3.21
N ALA A 409 -39.29 -27.11 2.24
CA ALA A 409 -40.71 -27.19 1.92
C ALA A 409 -41.12 -28.58 1.37
N ALA A 410 -40.28 -29.20 0.53
CA ALA A 410 -40.50 -30.55 0.05
C ALA A 410 -40.41 -31.60 1.18
N TRP A 411 -39.46 -31.44 2.11
CA TRP A 411 -39.32 -32.28 3.29
C TRP A 411 -40.51 -32.16 4.25
N LEU A 412 -41.01 -30.94 4.47
CA LEU A 412 -42.22 -30.69 5.27
C LEU A 412 -43.46 -31.34 4.63
N LYS A 413 -43.62 -31.24 3.30
CA LYS A 413 -44.70 -31.93 2.56
C LYS A 413 -44.55 -33.46 2.55
N GLY A 414 -43.32 -33.98 2.64
CA GLY A 414 -43.04 -35.40 2.76
C GLY A 414 -43.43 -36.01 4.11
N ARG A 415 -43.42 -35.21 5.19
CA ARG A 415 -43.84 -35.62 6.54
C ARG A 415 -45.36 -35.67 6.73
N THR A 416 -46.15 -35.07 5.84
CA THR A 416 -47.61 -35.00 5.95
C THR A 416 -48.36 -36.10 5.18
N ARG A 417 -47.68 -37.17 4.72
CA ARG A 417 -48.38 -38.36 4.20
C ARG A 417 -48.78 -39.27 5.37
N PRO A 418 -50.07 -39.45 5.69
CA PRO A 418 -50.50 -40.48 6.63
C PRO A 418 -50.23 -41.87 6.05
N SER A 419 -49.83 -42.80 6.91
CA SER A 419 -49.66 -44.22 6.58
C SER A 419 -50.94 -44.79 5.97
N PRO A 420 -50.85 -45.63 4.92
CA PRO A 420 -52.02 -46.27 4.36
C PRO A 420 -52.60 -47.24 5.38
N SER A 421 -53.87 -47.01 5.75
CA SER A 421 -54.73 -47.95 6.48
C SER A 421 -55.38 -48.93 5.53
#